data_AF-A0A956C7C9-F1
#
_entry.id   AF-A0A956C7C9-F1
#
_cell.length_a   1.000
_cell.length_b   1.000
_cell.length_c   1.000
_cell.angle_alpha   90.00
_cell.angle_beta   90.00
_cell.angle_gamma   90.00
#
_symmetry.space_group_name_H-M   'P 1'
#
loop_
_entity.id
_entity.type
_entity.pdbx_description
1 polymer ?
#
loop_
_entity_poly.entity_id
_entity_poly.type
_entity_poly.pdbx_seq_one_letter_code
_entity_poly.pdbx_strand_id
1 'polypeptide(L)'
;MDTASLQQWLSVLDSLSYYDLFRVPPTATFDEVRVAFHAFADTFHPDGHTWRHPWEQQAIGRIFRRGTEAYRVLTDPLMRPRYDDALRNGIVRPENIVVELERPSPQSRPSIGPGAPLVDRLKNPAARQFVLRAQELHKKGDPKQAKIQLVLAMHMDAKNPALEEFSKTLDEAIKAKADEQQKSWKKP
;
A
#
# COMPACT_ATOMS: atom_id res chain seq x y z
N MET A 1 14.41 -30.24 -3.43
CA MET A 1 14.38 -29.89 -1.99
C MET A 1 13.31 -30.71 -1.30
N ASP A 2 13.73 -31.52 -0.36
CA ASP A 2 12.98 -32.56 0.38
C ASP A 2 12.43 -32.09 1.74
N THR A 3 11.58 -32.91 2.35
CA THR A 3 10.91 -32.65 3.64
C THR A 3 11.90 -32.45 4.79
N ALA A 4 12.99 -33.22 4.83
CA ALA A 4 14.00 -33.12 5.88
C ALA A 4 14.78 -31.80 5.79
N SER A 5 15.13 -31.37 4.57
CA SER A 5 15.70 -30.05 4.30
C SER A 5 14.78 -28.92 4.77
N LEU A 6 13.46 -29.04 4.57
CA LEU A 6 12.49 -28.05 5.07
C LEU A 6 12.42 -28.03 6.61
N GLN A 7 12.45 -29.19 7.26
CA GLN A 7 12.50 -29.27 8.74
C GLN A 7 13.80 -28.65 9.28
N GLN A 8 14.94 -28.92 8.66
CA GLN A 8 16.23 -28.35 9.05
C GLN A 8 16.31 -26.84 8.80
N TRP A 9 15.71 -26.33 7.73
CA TRP A 9 15.56 -24.89 7.53
C TRP A 9 14.70 -24.27 8.63
N LEU A 10 13.56 -24.87 8.97
CA LEU A 10 12.68 -24.36 10.04
C LEU A 10 13.31 -24.38 11.43
N SER A 11 14.25 -25.30 11.73
CA SER A 11 14.92 -25.37 13.04
C SER A 11 16.00 -24.30 13.22
N VAL A 12 16.65 -23.85 12.14
CA VAL A 12 17.68 -22.78 12.17
C VAL A 12 17.15 -21.39 11.79
N LEU A 13 15.95 -21.29 11.23
CA LEU A 13 15.42 -20.03 10.66
C LEU A 13 15.41 -18.84 11.64
N ASP A 14 15.26 -19.13 12.93
CA ASP A 14 15.18 -18.14 14.01
C ASP A 14 16.51 -17.93 14.76
N SER A 15 17.60 -18.59 14.36
CA SER A 15 18.97 -18.34 14.83
C SER A 15 19.92 -17.77 13.77
N LEU A 16 19.60 -17.90 12.48
CA LEU A 16 20.34 -17.25 11.39
C LEU A 16 20.13 -15.73 11.38
N SER A 17 21.17 -14.96 11.07
CA SER A 17 21.02 -13.55 10.71
C SER A 17 20.47 -13.39 9.29
N TYR A 18 20.01 -12.19 8.94
CA TYR A 18 19.60 -11.84 7.58
C TYR A 18 20.75 -11.94 6.56
N TYR A 19 22.00 -11.81 7.02
CA TYR A 19 23.20 -12.00 6.19
C TYR A 19 23.46 -13.50 5.93
N ASP A 20 23.36 -14.34 6.96
CA ASP A 20 23.52 -15.81 6.83
C ASP A 20 22.43 -16.43 5.94
N LEU A 21 21.20 -15.93 6.04
CA LEU A 21 20.05 -16.38 5.26
C LEU A 21 20.27 -16.26 3.75
N PHE A 22 20.98 -15.20 3.32
CA PHE A 22 21.38 -14.98 1.94
C PHE A 22 22.82 -15.44 1.63
N ARG A 23 23.57 -15.86 2.65
CA ARG A 23 25.00 -16.24 2.57
C ARG A 23 25.90 -15.12 2.03
N VAL A 24 25.56 -13.87 2.34
CA VAL A 24 26.33 -12.68 1.95
C VAL A 24 27.05 -12.09 3.18
N PRO A 25 28.23 -11.46 3.03
CA PRO A 25 28.90 -10.81 4.15
C PRO A 25 28.11 -9.56 4.63
N PRO A 26 28.32 -9.10 5.89
CA PRO A 26 27.68 -7.88 6.39
C PRO A 26 28.10 -6.61 5.61
N THR A 27 29.21 -6.68 4.85
CA THR A 27 29.69 -5.64 3.94
C THR A 27 29.05 -5.66 2.55
N ALA A 28 28.18 -6.63 2.24
CA ALA A 28 27.61 -6.80 0.91
C ALA A 28 26.80 -5.57 0.44
N THR A 29 26.96 -5.22 -0.83
CA THR A 29 26.22 -4.14 -1.48
C THR A 29 24.72 -4.45 -1.62
N PHE A 30 23.92 -3.42 -1.91
CA PHE A 30 22.50 -3.57 -2.25
C PHE A 30 22.29 -4.55 -3.42
N ASP A 31 23.18 -4.55 -4.41
CA ASP A 31 23.03 -5.39 -5.60
C ASP A 31 23.33 -6.87 -5.30
N GLU A 32 24.38 -7.16 -4.52
CA GLU A 32 24.66 -8.52 -4.02
C GLU A 32 23.50 -9.08 -3.18
N VAL A 33 22.94 -8.26 -2.27
CA VAL A 33 21.75 -8.61 -1.47
C VAL A 33 20.54 -8.89 -2.39
N ARG A 34 20.37 -8.11 -3.45
CA ARG A 34 19.30 -8.31 -4.43
C ARG A 34 19.48 -9.58 -5.26
N VAL A 35 20.69 -9.85 -5.76
CA VAL A 35 21.00 -11.08 -6.52
C VAL A 35 20.81 -12.31 -5.64
N ALA A 36 21.28 -12.27 -4.39
CA ALA A 36 21.07 -13.36 -3.43
C ALA A 36 19.58 -13.56 -3.09
N PHE A 37 18.80 -12.47 -2.93
CA PHE A 37 17.36 -12.58 -2.74
C PHE A 37 16.63 -13.17 -3.96
N HIS A 38 17.03 -12.85 -5.20
CA HIS A 38 16.46 -13.49 -6.40
C HIS A 38 16.72 -14.99 -6.43
N ALA A 39 17.94 -15.44 -6.13
CA ALA A 39 18.27 -16.87 -6.07
C ALA A 39 17.56 -17.60 -4.91
N PHE A 40 17.41 -16.94 -3.76
CA PHE A 40 16.60 -17.42 -2.65
C PHE A 40 15.12 -17.52 -3.03
N ALA A 41 14.58 -16.52 -3.72
CA ALA A 41 13.19 -16.49 -4.14
C ALA A 41 12.87 -17.61 -5.14
N ASP A 42 13.73 -17.87 -6.12
CA ASP A 42 13.60 -19.00 -7.05
C ASP A 42 13.50 -20.35 -6.30
N THR A 43 14.30 -20.52 -5.23
CA THR A 43 14.30 -21.73 -4.39
C THR A 43 13.04 -21.86 -3.51
N PHE A 44 12.48 -20.75 -3.02
CA PHE A 44 11.46 -20.74 -1.96
C PHE A 44 10.11 -20.09 -2.33
N HIS A 45 9.85 -19.72 -3.59
CA HIS A 45 8.58 -19.08 -3.96
C HIS A 45 7.39 -20.01 -3.66
N PRO A 46 6.31 -19.52 -3.03
CA PRO A 46 5.16 -20.36 -2.68
C PRO A 46 4.42 -20.90 -3.93
N ASP A 47 4.22 -20.09 -4.97
CA ASP A 47 3.51 -20.48 -6.20
C ASP A 47 4.12 -21.72 -6.89
N GLY A 48 5.46 -21.80 -6.95
CA GLY A 48 6.20 -22.95 -7.51
C GLY A 48 6.05 -24.25 -6.71
N HIS A 49 5.41 -24.19 -5.54
CA HIS A 49 5.28 -25.26 -4.56
C HIS A 49 3.83 -25.61 -4.19
N THR A 50 2.85 -25.00 -4.86
CA THR A 50 1.40 -25.23 -4.70
C THR A 50 0.93 -26.69 -4.83
N TRP A 51 1.71 -27.54 -5.50
CA TRP A 51 1.46 -28.97 -5.70
C TRP A 51 1.93 -29.87 -4.54
N ARG A 52 2.60 -29.32 -3.52
CA ARG A 52 3.15 -30.07 -2.38
C ARG A 52 2.13 -30.34 -1.27
N HIS A 53 2.51 -31.14 -0.28
CA HIS A 53 1.69 -31.36 0.91
C HIS A 53 1.47 -30.03 1.68
N PRO A 54 0.28 -29.74 2.25
CA PRO A 54 0.01 -28.43 2.88
C PRO A 54 0.98 -28.02 4.00
N TRP A 55 1.55 -28.98 4.73
CA TRP A 55 2.62 -28.71 5.70
C TRP A 55 3.89 -28.16 5.03
N GLU A 56 4.30 -28.69 3.88
CA GLU A 56 5.46 -28.19 3.13
C GLU A 56 5.19 -26.78 2.60
N GLN A 57 3.97 -26.53 2.10
CA GLN A 57 3.57 -25.19 1.63
C GLN A 57 3.66 -24.15 2.76
N GLN A 58 3.23 -24.49 3.98
CA GLN A 58 3.39 -23.62 5.14
C GLN A 58 4.86 -23.44 5.56
N ALA A 59 5.67 -24.51 5.51
CA ALA A 59 7.10 -24.44 5.81
C ALA A 59 7.83 -23.49 4.84
N ILE A 60 7.62 -23.68 3.54
CA ILE A 60 8.16 -22.85 2.46
C ILE A 60 7.67 -21.40 2.60
N GLY A 61 6.38 -21.18 2.86
CA GLY A 61 5.83 -19.85 3.11
C GLY A 61 6.43 -19.12 4.31
N ARG A 62 6.74 -19.84 5.41
CA ARG A 62 7.43 -19.26 6.58
C ARG A 62 8.88 -18.87 6.25
N ILE A 63 9.60 -19.73 5.53
CA ILE A 63 10.98 -19.46 5.08
C ILE A 63 11.00 -18.27 4.11
N PHE A 64 10.11 -18.25 3.12
CA PHE A 64 9.98 -17.16 2.14
C PHE A 64 9.60 -15.82 2.79
N ARG A 65 8.72 -15.82 3.80
CA ARG A 65 8.39 -14.61 4.58
C ARG A 65 9.60 -14.07 5.35
N ARG A 66 10.43 -14.94 5.95
CA ARG A 66 11.69 -14.53 6.62
C ARG A 66 12.73 -14.00 5.62
N GLY A 67 12.81 -14.57 4.42
CA GLY A 67 13.63 -14.01 3.33
C GLY A 67 13.14 -12.64 2.85
N THR A 68 11.83 -12.47 2.69
CA THR A 68 11.24 -11.17 2.32
C THR A 68 11.44 -10.10 3.40
N GLU A 69 11.37 -10.50 4.68
CA GLU A 69 11.71 -9.68 5.84
C GLU A 69 13.19 -9.24 5.78
N ALA A 70 14.12 -10.19 5.66
CA ALA A 70 15.55 -9.94 5.53
C ALA A 70 15.91 -9.00 4.37
N TYR A 71 15.33 -9.24 3.19
CA TYR A 71 15.55 -8.42 1.99
C TYR A 71 15.12 -6.96 2.22
N ARG A 72 13.91 -6.74 2.77
CA ARG A 72 13.42 -5.38 3.07
C ARG A 72 14.31 -4.66 4.09
N VAL A 73 14.86 -5.36 5.07
CA VAL A 73 15.80 -4.76 6.04
C VAL A 73 17.15 -4.41 5.41
N LEU A 74 17.75 -5.32 4.64
CA LEU A 74 19.10 -5.13 4.10
C LEU A 74 19.15 -4.22 2.86
N THR A 75 18.02 -3.97 2.21
CA THR A 75 17.89 -3.00 1.11
C THR A 75 17.51 -1.58 1.56
N ASP A 76 16.88 -1.43 2.72
CA ASP A 76 16.47 -0.11 3.23
C ASP A 76 17.62 0.57 4.01
N PRO A 77 18.07 1.78 3.60
CA PRO A 77 19.23 2.44 4.19
C PRO A 77 19.00 2.98 5.61
N LEU A 78 17.76 3.01 6.11
CA LEU A 78 17.40 3.39 7.47
C LEU A 78 17.23 2.15 8.37
N MET A 79 16.75 1.03 7.82
CA MET A 79 16.59 -0.22 8.56
C MET A 79 17.90 -0.98 8.74
N ARG A 80 18.75 -1.06 7.70
CA ARG A 80 20.02 -1.80 7.75
C ARG A 80 20.94 -1.39 8.91
N PRO A 81 21.29 -0.11 9.14
CA PRO A 81 22.15 0.26 10.27
C PRO A 81 21.52 -0.01 11.64
N ARG A 82 20.17 0.03 11.76
CA ARG A 82 19.46 -0.39 12.98
C ARG A 82 19.55 -1.91 13.19
N TYR A 83 19.55 -2.68 12.11
CA TYR A 83 19.73 -4.12 12.16
C TYR A 83 21.18 -4.50 12.51
N ASP A 84 22.16 -3.81 11.94
CA ASP A 84 23.59 -4.01 12.26
C ASP A 84 23.87 -3.72 13.74
N ASP A 85 23.24 -2.69 14.32
CA ASP A 85 23.32 -2.43 15.76
C ASP A 85 22.64 -3.52 16.59
N ALA A 86 21.42 -3.94 16.23
CA ALA A 86 20.73 -5.05 16.89
C ALA A 86 21.55 -6.35 16.87
N LEU A 87 22.17 -6.68 15.73
CA LEU A 87 23.01 -7.86 15.55
C LEU A 87 24.29 -7.78 16.41
N ARG A 88 24.90 -6.60 16.57
CA ARG A 88 26.02 -6.37 17.51
C ARG A 88 25.63 -6.54 18.97
N ASN A 89 24.36 -6.31 19.30
CA ASN A 89 23.77 -6.61 20.60
C ASN A 89 23.28 -8.08 20.73
N GLY A 90 23.59 -8.95 19.75
CA GLY A 90 23.21 -10.37 19.74
C GLY A 90 21.79 -10.66 19.27
N ILE A 91 21.04 -9.65 18.81
CA ILE A 91 19.63 -9.77 18.42
C ILE A 91 19.53 -10.04 16.92
N VAL A 92 19.53 -11.33 16.54
CA VAL A 92 19.47 -11.77 15.13
C VAL A 92 18.19 -11.37 14.39
N ARG A 93 17.10 -11.07 15.11
CA ARG A 93 15.81 -10.64 14.57
C ARG A 93 15.08 -9.65 15.51
N PRO A 94 15.34 -8.33 15.41
CA PRO A 94 14.73 -7.33 16.29
C PRO A 94 13.25 -7.08 15.96
N GLU A 95 12.34 -7.42 16.89
CA GLU A 95 10.88 -7.31 16.70
C GLU A 95 10.41 -5.91 16.31
N ASN A 96 11.06 -4.84 16.81
CA ASN A 96 10.70 -3.47 16.46
C ASN A 96 10.84 -3.19 14.94
N ILE A 97 11.83 -3.78 14.28
CA ILE A 97 12.00 -3.65 12.82
C ILE A 97 10.91 -4.46 12.09
N VAL A 98 10.57 -5.66 12.58
CA VAL A 98 9.45 -6.46 12.05
C VAL A 98 8.13 -5.68 12.13
N VAL A 99 7.84 -5.06 13.27
CA VAL A 99 6.63 -4.25 13.48
C VAL A 99 6.60 -3.01 12.59
N GLU A 100 7.75 -2.37 12.32
CA GLU A 100 7.82 -1.23 11.39
C GLU A 100 7.72 -1.66 9.91
N LEU A 101 8.06 -2.91 9.57
CA LEU A 101 7.86 -3.51 8.24
C LEU A 101 6.41 -3.96 7.97
N GLU A 102 5.68 -4.39 8.99
CA GLU A 102 4.29 -4.86 8.89
C GLU A 102 3.26 -3.72 8.97
N ARG A 103 3.66 -2.55 9.48
CA ARG A 103 2.87 -1.32 9.37
C ARG A 103 2.76 -0.91 7.90
N PRO A 104 1.56 -0.54 7.39
CA PRO A 104 1.46 0.10 6.09
C PRO A 104 2.26 1.41 6.13
N SER A 105 3.17 1.57 5.17
CA SER A 105 4.11 2.70 5.07
C SER A 105 3.38 4.04 5.23
N PRO A 106 3.98 5.08 5.83
CA PRO A 106 3.38 6.41 5.84
C PRO A 106 3.01 6.93 4.44
N GLN A 107 3.80 6.54 3.43
CA GLN A 107 3.57 6.79 1.99
C GLN A 107 2.40 5.98 1.40
N SER A 108 2.00 4.88 2.04
CA SER A 108 0.88 4.00 1.65
C SER A 108 -0.43 4.35 2.36
N ARG A 109 -0.42 5.34 3.26
CA ARG A 109 -1.66 6.00 3.69
C ARG A 109 -2.23 6.77 2.50
N PRO A 110 -3.56 6.77 2.25
CA PRO A 110 -4.14 7.67 1.27
C PRO A 110 -3.76 9.09 1.67
N SER A 111 -3.06 9.80 0.79
CA SER A 111 -2.46 11.09 1.12
C SER A 111 -3.54 12.16 1.28
N ILE A 112 -3.93 12.45 2.53
CA ILE A 112 -4.96 13.45 2.88
C ILE A 112 -4.43 14.87 2.63
N GLY A 113 -4.29 15.19 1.35
CA GLY A 113 -3.87 16.47 0.79
C GLY A 113 -4.67 16.79 -0.47
N PRO A 114 -4.39 17.93 -1.14
CA PRO A 114 -5.23 18.45 -2.21
C PRO A 114 -5.36 17.55 -3.46
N GLY A 115 -4.54 16.50 -3.61
CA GLY A 115 -4.64 15.50 -4.67
C GLY A 115 -5.45 14.21 -4.34
N ALA A 116 -5.84 13.96 -3.08
CA ALA A 116 -6.58 12.74 -2.74
C ALA A 116 -7.99 12.70 -3.40
N PRO A 117 -8.56 11.52 -3.66
CA PRO A 117 -9.97 11.39 -4.00
C PRO A 117 -10.84 12.03 -2.91
N LEU A 118 -11.93 12.68 -3.31
CA LEU A 118 -12.81 13.42 -2.38
C LEU A 118 -13.40 12.52 -1.28
N VAL A 119 -13.59 11.23 -1.58
CA VAL A 119 -14.08 10.23 -0.63
C VAL A 119 -13.11 9.91 0.52
N ASP A 120 -11.80 10.05 0.31
CA ASP A 120 -10.77 9.79 1.33
C ASP A 120 -10.55 10.97 2.28
N ARG A 121 -11.21 12.11 2.02
CA ARG A 121 -11.17 13.31 2.89
C ARG A 121 -12.43 13.47 3.75
N LEU A 122 -13.38 12.54 3.68
CA LEU A 122 -14.62 12.55 4.46
C LEU A 122 -14.36 12.16 5.92
N LYS A 123 -15.05 12.81 6.87
CA LYS A 123 -15.01 12.42 8.30
C LYS A 123 -16.08 11.35 8.60
N ASN A 124 -17.23 11.44 7.94
CA ASN A 124 -18.36 10.52 8.06
C ASN A 124 -18.41 9.53 6.87
N PRO A 125 -18.29 8.20 7.10
CA PRO A 125 -18.33 7.22 6.02
C PRO A 125 -19.69 7.17 5.29
N ALA A 126 -20.79 7.59 5.92
CA ALA A 126 -22.12 7.58 5.30
C ALA A 126 -22.24 8.58 4.13
N ALA A 127 -21.44 9.66 4.12
CA ALA A 127 -21.38 10.64 3.03
C ALA A 127 -20.75 10.07 1.74
N ARG A 128 -19.98 8.96 1.83
CA ARG A 128 -19.19 8.40 0.72
C ARG A 128 -20.04 8.06 -0.51
N GLN A 129 -21.23 7.48 -0.31
CA GLN A 129 -22.14 7.11 -1.40
C GLN A 129 -22.59 8.35 -2.22
N PHE A 130 -22.85 9.46 -1.52
CA PHE A 130 -23.32 10.71 -2.11
C PHE A 130 -22.20 11.43 -2.86
N VAL A 131 -20.97 11.44 -2.32
CA VAL A 131 -19.78 11.96 -3.01
C VAL A 131 -19.49 11.18 -4.29
N LEU A 132 -19.47 9.84 -4.24
CA LEU A 132 -19.24 9.01 -5.43
C LEU A 132 -20.27 9.30 -6.53
N ARG A 133 -21.55 9.39 -6.16
CA ARG A 133 -22.63 9.70 -7.10
C ARG A 133 -22.53 11.12 -7.65
N ALA A 134 -22.13 12.10 -6.85
CA ALA A 134 -21.87 13.47 -7.30
C ALA A 134 -20.71 13.53 -8.32
N GLN A 135 -19.60 12.83 -8.06
CA GLN A 135 -18.46 12.76 -8.98
C GLN A 135 -18.82 12.04 -10.30
N GLU A 136 -19.65 11.00 -10.25
CA GLU A 136 -20.13 10.30 -11.44
C GLU A 136 -21.05 11.19 -12.30
N LEU A 137 -22.03 11.86 -11.67
CA LEU A 137 -22.94 12.78 -12.37
C LEU A 137 -22.22 13.99 -12.98
N HIS A 138 -21.17 14.49 -12.32
CA HIS A 138 -20.30 15.51 -12.89
C HIS A 138 -19.58 15.02 -14.15
N LYS A 139 -19.00 13.80 -14.12
CA LYS A 139 -18.39 13.17 -15.31
C LYS A 139 -19.40 12.89 -16.43
N LYS A 140 -20.66 12.57 -16.09
CA LYS A 140 -21.74 12.33 -17.06
C LYS A 140 -22.29 13.63 -17.70
N GLY A 141 -21.91 14.80 -17.19
CA GLY A 141 -22.34 16.10 -17.73
C GLY A 141 -23.59 16.69 -17.07
N ASP A 142 -24.04 16.13 -15.94
CA ASP A 142 -25.22 16.55 -15.18
C ASP A 142 -24.84 17.27 -13.86
N PRO A 143 -24.17 18.44 -13.90
CA PRO A 143 -23.67 19.08 -12.68
C PRO A 143 -24.79 19.56 -11.75
N LYS A 144 -26.02 19.78 -12.26
CA LYS A 144 -27.22 20.03 -11.45
C LYS A 144 -27.59 18.85 -10.55
N GLN A 145 -27.58 17.63 -11.10
CA GLN A 145 -27.84 16.40 -10.33
C GLN A 145 -26.67 16.09 -9.39
N ALA A 146 -25.43 16.33 -9.84
CA ALA A 146 -24.24 16.22 -9.00
C ALA A 146 -24.35 17.12 -7.75
N LYS A 147 -24.84 18.36 -7.90
CA LYS A 147 -25.00 19.29 -6.77
C LYS A 147 -26.02 18.80 -5.74
N ILE A 148 -27.13 18.19 -6.16
CA ILE A 148 -28.11 17.59 -5.24
C ILE A 148 -27.46 16.50 -4.39
N GLN A 149 -26.69 15.61 -5.01
CA GLN A 149 -25.96 14.56 -4.28
C GLN A 149 -24.91 15.15 -3.35
N LEU A 150 -24.20 16.22 -3.76
CA LEU A 150 -23.22 16.87 -2.90
C LEU A 150 -23.84 17.58 -1.69
N VAL A 151 -25.01 18.22 -1.84
CA VAL A 151 -25.72 18.84 -0.71
C VAL A 151 -26.12 17.78 0.34
N LEU A 152 -26.51 16.57 -0.08
CA LEU A 152 -26.75 15.45 0.83
C LEU A 152 -25.45 15.02 1.54
N ALA A 153 -24.32 14.94 0.83
CA ALA A 153 -23.03 14.66 1.44
C ALA A 153 -22.61 15.73 2.47
N MET A 154 -22.81 17.01 2.16
CA MET A 154 -22.49 18.14 3.05
C MET A 154 -23.37 18.18 4.30
N HIS A 155 -24.62 17.68 4.22
CA HIS A 155 -25.47 17.52 5.41
C HIS A 155 -24.96 16.42 6.35
N MET A 156 -24.39 15.34 5.80
CA MET A 156 -23.82 14.23 6.58
C MET A 156 -22.40 14.49 7.10
N ASP A 157 -21.61 15.30 6.38
CA ASP A 157 -20.20 15.61 6.69
C ASP A 157 -19.97 17.12 6.79
N ALA A 158 -20.75 17.77 7.66
CA ALA A 158 -20.77 19.22 7.81
C ALA A 158 -19.40 19.81 8.19
N LYS A 159 -19.09 20.99 7.63
CA LYS A 159 -17.80 21.70 7.80
C LYS A 159 -16.60 20.83 7.34
N ASN A 160 -16.70 20.27 6.13
CA ASN A 160 -15.56 19.69 5.43
C ASN A 160 -15.17 20.57 4.23
N PRO A 161 -13.99 21.22 4.24
CA PRO A 161 -13.61 22.16 3.19
C PRO A 161 -13.55 21.49 1.81
N ALA A 162 -13.21 20.20 1.72
CA ALA A 162 -13.12 19.49 0.45
C ALA A 162 -14.48 19.36 -0.27
N LEU A 163 -15.59 19.33 0.49
CA LEU A 163 -16.94 19.35 -0.10
C LEU A 163 -17.35 20.76 -0.53
N GLU A 164 -16.89 21.80 0.17
CA GLU A 164 -17.12 23.21 -0.21
C GLU A 164 -16.34 23.56 -1.49
N GLU A 165 -15.08 23.13 -1.60
CA GLU A 165 -14.27 23.20 -2.84
C GLU A 165 -15.01 22.55 -4.01
N PHE A 166 -15.47 21.31 -3.86
CA PHE A 166 -16.16 20.60 -4.93
C PHE A 166 -17.51 21.25 -5.28
N SER A 167 -18.23 21.80 -4.29
CA SER A 167 -19.50 22.52 -4.50
C SER A 167 -19.30 23.74 -5.41
N LYS A 168 -18.23 24.50 -5.19
CA LYS A 168 -17.85 25.61 -6.06
C LYS A 168 -17.58 25.15 -7.50
N THR A 169 -16.82 24.08 -7.70
CA THR A 169 -16.56 23.54 -9.06
C THR A 169 -17.84 23.08 -9.77
N LEU A 170 -18.83 22.56 -9.04
CA LEU A 170 -20.13 22.20 -9.60
C LEU A 170 -20.95 23.44 -10.00
N ASP A 171 -20.94 24.52 -9.21
CA ASP A 171 -21.60 25.77 -9.59
C ASP A 171 -20.98 26.44 -10.83
N GLU A 172 -19.65 26.42 -10.93
CA GLU A 172 -18.95 26.90 -12.13
C GLU A 172 -19.30 26.05 -13.37
N ALA A 173 -19.41 24.72 -13.22
CA ALA A 173 -19.87 23.82 -14.27
C ALA A 173 -21.36 24.00 -14.65
N ILE A 174 -22.25 24.26 -13.68
CA ILE A 174 -23.66 24.61 -13.94
C ILE A 174 -23.75 25.91 -14.74
N LYS A 175 -22.97 26.93 -14.36
CA LYS A 175 -22.93 28.22 -15.06
C LYS A 175 -22.39 28.07 -16.49
N ALA A 176 -21.33 27.32 -16.68
CA ALA A 176 -20.77 27.03 -18.01
C ALA A 176 -21.78 26.32 -18.92
N LYS A 177 -22.47 25.28 -18.42
CA LYS A 177 -23.52 24.57 -19.19
C LYS A 177 -24.73 25.46 -19.51
N ALA A 178 -25.09 26.40 -18.63
CA ALA A 178 -26.17 27.36 -18.89
C ALA A 178 -25.80 28.38 -19.98
N ASP A 179 -24.57 28.91 -19.95
CA ASP A 179 -24.03 29.83 -20.97
C ASP A 179 -23.88 29.13 -22.33
N GLU A 180 -23.43 27.88 -22.36
CA GLU A 180 -23.38 27.03 -23.56
C GLU A 180 -24.78 26.83 -24.18
N GLN A 181 -25.79 26.48 -23.37
CA GLN A 181 -27.18 26.38 -23.82
C GLN A 181 -27.74 27.71 -24.34
N GLN A 182 -27.46 28.82 -23.64
CA GLN A 182 -27.91 30.16 -24.05
C GLN A 182 -27.25 30.63 -25.36
N LYS A 183 -25.98 30.27 -25.59
CA LYS A 183 -25.28 30.50 -26.87
C LYS A 183 -25.81 29.61 -27.99
N SER A 184 -26.17 28.36 -27.69
CA SER A 184 -26.79 27.46 -28.67
C SER A 184 -28.16 27.98 -29.15
N TRP A 185 -28.98 28.52 -28.24
CA TRP A 185 -30.28 29.12 -28.59
C TRP A 185 -30.16 30.42 -29.41
N LYS A 186 -29.00 31.08 -29.37
CA LYS A 186 -28.76 32.38 -30.02
C LYS A 186 -27.98 32.30 -31.35
N LYS A 187 -27.78 31.10 -31.90
CA LYS A 187 -27.33 30.97 -33.30
C LYS A 187 -28.53 31.12 -34.24
N PRO A 188 -28.41 31.91 -35.33
CA PRO A 188 -29.41 31.97 -36.40
C PRO A 188 -29.36 30.71 -37.28
#